data_AF-A0A7Y3MUC5-F1
#
_entry.id   AF-A0A7Y3MUC5-F1
#
_cell.length_a   1.000
_cell.length_b   1.000
_cell.length_c   1.000
_cell.angle_alpha   90.00
_cell.angle_beta   90.00
_cell.angle_gamma   90.00
#
_symmetry.space_group_name_H-M   'P 1'
#
loop_
_entity.id
_entity.type
_entity.pdbx_description
1 polymer ?
#
loop_
_entity_poly.entity_id
_entity_poly.type
_entity_poly.pdbx_seq_one_letter_code
_entity_poly.pdbx_strand_id
1 'polypeptide(L)' 'MERGPLLEILEGMKGTAKELDLTLPGENEPIEIRNVVEVESLSSTHGLKITTKQNLIWIDAGHIACAWQARDDI' A
#
# COMPACT_ATOMS: atom_id res chain seq x y z
N MET A 1 -10.80 -6.45 13.52
CA MET A 1 -10.64 -6.33 12.05
C MET A 1 -9.16 -6.38 11.78
N GLU A 2 -8.68 -7.47 11.21
CA GLU A 2 -7.29 -7.62 10.80
C GLU A 2 -6.96 -6.49 9.82
N ARG A 3 -5.91 -5.72 10.11
CA ARG A 3 -5.44 -4.68 9.19
C ARG A 3 -5.05 -5.42 7.92
N GLY A 4 -5.81 -5.21 6.85
CA GLY A 4 -5.89 -6.12 5.70
C GLY A 4 -4.56 -6.41 4.98
N PRO A 5 -4.60 -7.30 3.97
CA PRO A 5 -3.41 -7.88 3.32
C PRO A 5 -2.43 -6.84 2.74
N LEU A 6 -2.91 -5.63 2.42
CA LEU A 6 -2.07 -4.55 1.92
C LEU A 6 -0.99 -4.11 2.93
N LEU A 7 -1.32 -4.04 4.24
CA LEU A 7 -0.32 -3.64 5.23
C LEU A 7 0.77 -4.71 5.35
N GLU A 8 0.40 -5.99 5.36
CA GLU A 8 1.36 -7.10 5.44
C GLU A 8 2.29 -7.14 4.23
N ILE A 9 1.76 -6.90 3.03
CA ILE A 9 2.55 -6.79 1.80
C ILE A 9 3.54 -5.62 1.92
N LEU A 10 3.06 -4.43 2.28
CA LEU A 10 3.90 -3.24 2.39
C LEU A 10 4.98 -3.35 3.48
N GLU A 11 4.66 -3.96 4.62
CA GLU A 11 5.64 -4.30 5.66
C GLU A 11 6.69 -5.26 5.12
N GLY A 12 6.27 -6.30 4.39
CA GLY A 12 7.16 -7.27 3.73
C GLY A 12 7.98 -6.71 2.55
N MET A 13 7.72 -5.47 2.14
CA MET A 13 8.50 -4.74 1.14
C MET A 13 9.58 -3.84 1.75
N LYS A 14 9.51 -3.52 3.05
CA LYS A 14 10.46 -2.64 3.72
C LYS A 14 11.90 -3.13 3.56
N GLY A 15 12.77 -2.27 3.03
CA GLY A 15 14.18 -2.58 2.82
C GLY A 15 14.45 -3.62 1.72
N THR A 16 13.43 -4.02 0.95
CA THR A 16 13.57 -4.94 -0.17
C THR A 16 13.51 -4.20 -1.50
N ALA A 17 13.86 -4.90 -2.59
CA ALA A 17 13.66 -4.42 -3.96
C ALA A 17 12.29 -4.82 -4.53
N LYS A 18 11.34 -5.27 -3.70
CA LYS A 18 9.99 -5.57 -4.16
C LYS A 18 9.29 -4.28 -4.59
N GLU A 19 8.45 -4.42 -5.62
CA GLU A 19 7.67 -3.35 -6.21
C GLU A 19 6.19 -3.76 -6.18
N LEU A 20 5.30 -2.80 -5.99
CA LEU A 20 3.86 -3.00 -5.94
C LEU A 20 3.18 -1.90 -6.74
N ASP A 21 2.39 -2.28 -7.73
CA ASP A 21 1.53 -1.36 -8.46
C ASP A 21 0.10 -1.48 -7.91
N LEU A 22 -0.33 -0.43 -7.22
CA LEU A 22 -1.65 -0.39 -6.59
C LEU A 22 -2.63 0.34 -7.49
N THR A 23 -3.62 -0.39 -8.02
CA THR A 23 -4.73 0.21 -8.77
C THR A 23 -5.91 0.45 -7.86
N LEU A 24 -6.39 1.69 -7.79
CA LEU A 24 -7.55 2.07 -6.98
C LEU A 24 -8.76 2.36 -7.89
N PRO A 25 -9.98 1.93 -7.52
CA PRO A 25 -11.18 2.26 -8.28
C PRO A 25 -11.38 3.78 -8.38
N GLY A 26 -11.49 4.30 -9.60
CA GLY A 26 -11.67 5.73 -9.86
C GLY A 26 -10.37 6.49 -10.19
N GLU A 27 -9.21 5.88 -9.97
CA GLU A 27 -7.92 6.42 -10.40
C GLU A 27 -7.59 5.91 -11.81
N ASN A 28 -7.12 6.81 -12.68
CA ASN A 28 -6.74 6.45 -14.06
C ASN A 28 -5.34 5.84 -14.15
N GLU A 29 -4.49 6.09 -13.15
CA GLU A 29 -3.09 5.64 -13.14
C GLU A 29 -2.82 4.84 -11.84
N PRO A 30 -2.08 3.72 -11.94
CA PRO A 30 -1.72 2.95 -10.75
C PRO A 30 -0.69 3.70 -9.90
N ILE A 31 -0.80 3.54 -8.59
CA ILE A 31 0.18 4.05 -7.63
C ILE A 31 1.33 3.06 -7.55
N GLU A 32 2.47 3.45 -8.11
CA GLU A 32 3.69 2.66 -8.08
C GLU A 32 4.41 2.83 -6.73
N ILE A 33 4.56 1.74 -5.97
CA ILE A 33 5.20 1.70 -4.65
C ILE A 33 6.46 0.85 -4.75
N ARG A 34 7.62 1.48 -4.53
CA ARG A 34 8.94 0.86 -4.75
C ARG A 34 9.91 1.31 -3.68
N ASN A 35 10.94 0.52 -3.37
CA ASN A 35 11.99 0.87 -2.40
C ASN A 35 11.41 1.39 -1.06
N VAL A 36 10.45 0.66 -0.50
CA VAL A 36 9.76 1.05 0.74
C VAL A 36 10.77 1.13 1.88
N VAL A 37 10.78 2.26 2.58
CA VAL A 37 11.61 2.52 3.76
C VAL A 37 10.78 2.33 5.02
N GLU A 38 9.57 2.88 5.04
CA GLU A 38 8.70 2.87 6.21
C GLU A 38 7.24 2.81 5.79
N VAL A 39 6.41 2.22 6.66
CA VAL A 39 4.97 2.08 6.51
C VAL A 39 4.39 2.30 7.88
N GLU A 40 3.49 3.27 7.99
CA GLU A 40 2.84 3.66 9.23
C GLU A 40 1.32 3.55 9.07
N SER A 41 0.67 2.87 10.00
CA SER A 41 -0.79 2.83 10.08
C SER A 41 -1.29 4.02 10.88
N LEU A 42 -2.09 4.88 10.24
CA LEU A 42 -2.66 6.07 10.85
C LEU A 42 -3.94 5.68 11.57
N SER A 43 -3.87 5.58 12.89
CA SER A 43 -4.97 5.14 13.76
C SER A 43 -6.21 6.04 13.71
N SER A 44 -6.04 7.33 13.43
CA SER A 44 -7.14 8.30 13.42
C SER A 44 -7.93 8.36 12.11
N THR A 45 -7.31 7.99 10.99
CA THR A 45 -7.92 8.07 9.65
C THR A 45 -8.08 6.72 8.97
N HIS A 46 -7.68 5.63 9.65
CA HIS A 46 -7.61 4.27 9.10
C HIS A 46 -6.79 4.18 7.80
N GLY A 47 -5.90 5.16 7.57
CA GLY A 47 -5.04 5.26 6.39
C GLY A 47 -3.68 4.60 6.58
N LEU A 48 -2.91 4.55 5.49
CA LEU A 48 -1.53 4.13 5.43
C LEU A 48 -0.68 5.28 4.91
N LYS A 49 0.44 5.50 5.59
CA LYS A 49 1.50 6.38 5.12
C LYS A 49 2.69 5.52 4.75
N ILE A 50 3.15 5.63 3.51
CA ILE A 50 4.25 4.84 2.98
C ILE A 50 5.36 5.81 2.60
N THR A 51 6.52 5.63 3.21
CA THR A 51 7.73 6.38 2.90
C THR A 51 8.58 5.49 1.99
N THR A 52 8.85 5.95 0.77
CA THR A 52 9.81 5.33 -0.14
C THR A 52 11.11 6.14 -0.16
N LYS A 53 12.12 5.67 -0.90
CA LYS A 53 13.32 6.47 -1.15
C LYS A 53 13.06 7.68 -2.06
N GLN A 54 11.99 7.65 -2.84
CA GLN A 54 11.70 8.61 -3.90
C GLN A 54 10.63 9.62 -3.50
N ASN A 55 9.64 9.19 -2.74
CA ASN A 55 8.44 9.97 -2.42
C ASN A 55 7.74 9.45 -1.16
N LEU A 56 6.64 10.13 -0.82
CA LEU A 56 5.81 9.81 0.33
C LEU A 56 4.36 9.67 -0.15
N ILE A 57 3.76 8.51 0.10
CA ILE A 57 2.47 8.10 -0.43
C ILE A 57 1.48 7.97 0.72
N TRP A 58 0.29 8.55 0.56
CA TRP A 58 -0.79 8.46 1.54
C TRP A 58 -1.98 7.75 0.90
N ILE A 59 -2.48 6.73 1.59
CA ILE A 59 -3.66 5.97 1.17
C ILE A 59 -4.67 6.08 2.30
N ASP A 60 -5.87 6.58 2.04
CA ASP A 60 -6.93 6.63 3.04
C ASP A 60 -7.66 5.28 3.18
N ALA A 61 -8.47 5.17 4.23
CA ALA A 61 -9.19 3.97 4.58
C ALA A 61 -10.19 3.49 3.52
N GLY A 62 -10.79 4.40 2.76
CA GLY A 62 -11.73 4.07 1.69
C GLY A 62 -11.00 3.33 0.57
N HIS A 63 -9.83 3.83 0.18
CA HIS A 63 -8.98 3.19 -0.82
C HIS A 63 -8.33 1.89 -0.32
N ILE A 64 -7.98 1.78 0.97
CA ILE A 64 -7.45 0.53 1.56
C ILE A 64 -8.51 -0.58 1.54
N ALA A 65 -9.78 -0.25 1.82
CA ALA A 65 -10.87 -1.22 1.76
C ALA A 65 -11.15 -1.70 0.32
N CYS A 66 -10.89 -0.84 -0.67
CA CYS A 66 -11.05 -1.14 -2.10
C CYS A 66 -9.84 -1.86 -2.71
N ALA A 67 -8.66 -1.76 -2.10
CA ALA A 67 -7.43 -2.44 -2.49
C ALA A 67 -7.50 -3.95 -2.19
N TRP A 68 -8.46 -4.65 -2.81
CA TRP A 68 -8.60 -6.09 -2.70
C TRP A 68 -7.81 -6.76 -3.83
N GLN A 69 -6.75 -7.43 -3.41
CA GLN A 69 -5.85 -8.36 -4.11
C GLN A 69 -6.29 -8.84 -5.51
N ALA A 70 -5.58 -8.39 -6.54
CA ALA A 70 -5.52 -9.08 -7.83
C ALA A 70 -4.56 -10.29 -7.70
N ARG A 71 -5.15 -11.48 -7.75
CA ARG A 71 -4.60 -12.82 -8.04
C ARG A 71 -3.28 -13.26 -7.38
N ASP A 72 -3.42 -14.26 -6.50
CA ASP A 72 -2.47 -15.37 -6.36
C ASP A 72 -2.66 -16.26 -7.61
N ASP A 73 -1.84 -16.06 -8.65
CA ASP A 73 -1.77 -17.02 -9.77
C ASP A 73 -0.97 -18.25 -9.28
N ILE A 74 -1.66 -19.40 -9.17
CA ILE A 74 -1.09 -20.76 -9.19
C ILE A 74 -0.95 -21.22 -10.63
#